data_AF-A0A098EX11-F1
#
_entry.id   AF-A0A098EX11-F1
#
_cell.length_a   1.000
_cell.length_b   1.000
_cell.length_c   1.000
_cell.angle_alpha   90.00
_cell.angle_beta   90.00
_cell.angle_gamma   90.00
#
_symmetry.space_group_name_H-M   'P 1'
#
loop_
_entity.id
_entity.type
_entity.pdbx_description
1 polymer ?
#
loop_
_entity_poly.entity_id
_entity_poly.type
_entity_poly.pdbx_seq_one_letter_code
_entity_poly.pdbx_strand_id
1 'polypeptide(L)'
;MRNGKAAIPLFLPKPILLNICMEGKGDGDMRKVLEELLEQRIKAFVTDGGSNRGTDEKDERKILACSDRGAVIVKTYARGKALRQQNRDKWQAVLYEVHFQHLIKQKDFLYLEEEVEIREARFYDGDLADDYEVVPSQLEAAFSADLSLPEFEEGSRMAYRYDRRKAVQYAERWWNSHNPAFKKFEVDCTNYISQCLYAGGAPMRGYPNRGQGWWMRGNNYSYSWAVANSLRWYLAGSKAGLQAKEVRSPDLLIPGDVICYDFQGDGRFDHNTIVVAKDANRMPLVNAHTYNSRMRYWEYTDSSAYTPKIKYKFYSIHDDGQVKL
;
A
#
# COMPACT_ATOMS: atom_id res chain seq x y z
N MET A 1 -29.45 -9.65 44.26
CA MET A 1 -28.09 -9.21 43.82
C MET A 1 -28.21 -8.71 42.39
N ARG A 2 -28.14 -7.38 42.18
CA ARG A 2 -28.17 -6.74 40.86
C ARG A 2 -26.71 -6.54 40.42
N ASN A 3 -26.25 -7.32 39.45
CA ASN A 3 -24.93 -7.11 38.85
C ASN A 3 -25.02 -6.00 37.79
N GLY A 4 -24.69 -4.78 38.19
CA GLY A 4 -24.41 -3.68 37.28
C GLY A 4 -23.07 -3.91 36.59
N LYS A 5 -23.08 -4.15 35.28
CA LYS A 5 -21.88 -4.04 34.46
C LYS A 5 -21.63 -2.56 34.22
N ALA A 6 -20.64 -2.01 34.92
CA ALA A 6 -20.08 -0.71 34.61
C ALA A 6 -19.46 -0.78 33.20
N ALA A 7 -20.07 -0.07 32.25
CA ALA A 7 -19.45 0.19 30.96
C ALA A 7 -18.26 1.13 31.20
N ILE A 8 -17.04 0.61 31.04
CA ILE A 8 -15.84 1.43 30.98
C ILE A 8 -15.96 2.24 29.67
N PRO A 9 -16.04 3.59 29.71
CA PRO A 9 -16.03 4.36 28.49
C PRO A 9 -14.63 4.23 27.91
N LEU A 10 -14.52 3.50 26.79
CA LEU A 10 -13.33 3.57 25.94
C LEU A 10 -13.28 5.03 25.44
N PHE A 11 -12.46 5.85 26.08
CA PHE A 11 -12.11 7.20 25.62
C PHE A 11 -11.32 7.05 24.31
N LEU A 12 -12.04 6.78 23.22
CA LEU A 12 -11.52 6.90 21.89
C LEU A 12 -11.59 8.39 21.50
N PRO A 13 -10.55 8.95 20.87
CA PRO A 13 -10.58 10.32 20.38
C PRO A 13 -11.77 10.51 19.44
N LYS A 14 -12.23 11.77 19.33
CA LYS A 14 -13.28 12.19 18.38
C LYS A 14 -12.97 11.59 16.98
N PRO A 15 -14.00 11.17 16.23
CA PRO A 15 -13.84 10.45 14.96
C PRO A 15 -13.01 11.20 13.90
N ILE A 16 -12.84 12.50 14.08
CA ILE A 16 -12.08 13.39 13.20
C ILE A 16 -11.06 14.14 14.05
N LEU A 17 -9.79 14.00 13.70
CA LEU A 17 -8.71 14.89 14.11
C LEU A 17 -8.16 15.54 12.84
N LEU A 18 -8.94 16.47 12.28
CA LEU A 18 -8.43 17.33 11.21
C LEU A 18 -7.60 18.46 11.82
N ASN A 19 -6.29 18.23 11.89
CA ASN A 19 -5.32 19.30 12.09
C ASN A 19 -4.90 19.81 10.71
N ILE A 20 -5.85 20.41 9.98
CA ILE A 20 -5.50 21.19 8.81
C ILE A 20 -4.97 22.55 9.29
N CYS A 21 -3.64 22.72 9.36
CA CYS A 21 -3.06 24.06 9.37
C CYS A 21 -3.10 24.60 7.93
N MET A 22 -3.98 25.55 7.65
CA MET A 22 -3.93 26.40 6.44
C MET A 22 -3.66 27.84 6.89
N GLU A 23 -2.73 28.53 6.24
CA GLU A 23 -2.36 29.93 6.53
C GLU A 23 -2.79 30.89 5.40
N GLY A 24 -3.77 31.77 5.67
CA GLY A 24 -4.25 32.74 4.67
C GLY A 24 -5.61 33.36 4.98
N LYS A 25 -5.82 34.63 4.61
CA LYS A 25 -7.16 35.26 4.64
C LYS A 25 -8.02 34.64 3.54
N GLY A 26 -9.01 33.84 3.93
CA GLY A 26 -9.84 32.99 3.05
C GLY A 26 -9.78 31.51 3.41
N ASP A 27 -8.80 31.09 4.21
CA ASP A 27 -8.54 29.68 4.51
C ASP A 27 -9.52 29.02 5.48
N GLY A 28 -10.25 29.83 6.25
CA GLY A 28 -11.25 29.33 7.20
C GLY A 28 -12.47 28.69 6.52
N ASP A 29 -12.70 28.97 5.23
CA ASP A 29 -13.83 28.43 4.48
C ASP A 29 -13.46 27.13 3.77
N MET A 30 -12.37 27.12 2.98
CA MET A 30 -11.84 25.92 2.32
C MET A 30 -11.54 24.79 3.31
N ARG A 31 -10.99 25.12 4.49
CA ARG A 31 -10.73 24.12 5.52
C ARG A 31 -12.00 23.44 5.98
N LYS A 32 -13.10 24.19 6.19
CA LYS A 32 -14.38 23.62 6.59
C LYS A 32 -14.97 22.75 5.50
N VAL A 33 -14.87 23.17 4.24
CA VAL A 33 -15.33 22.37 3.10
C VAL A 33 -14.58 21.03 3.03
N LEU A 34 -13.26 21.03 3.22
CA LEU A 34 -12.47 19.78 3.28
C LEU A 34 -12.79 18.94 4.53
N GLU A 35 -13.05 19.58 5.67
CA GLU A 35 -13.53 18.90 6.88
C GLU A 35 -14.85 18.18 6.62
N GLU A 36 -15.84 18.88 6.07
CA GLU A 36 -17.15 18.34 5.72
C GLU A 36 -17.07 17.23 4.68
N LEU A 37 -16.22 17.38 3.65
CA LEU A 37 -15.95 16.34 2.65
C LEU A 37 -15.40 15.07 3.31
N LEU A 38 -14.40 15.19 4.18
CA LEU A 38 -13.87 14.04 4.91
C LEU A 38 -14.91 13.42 5.84
N GLU A 39 -15.73 14.23 6.52
CA GLU A 39 -16.80 13.69 7.35
C GLU A 39 -17.79 12.86 6.54
N GLN A 40 -18.14 13.32 5.34
CA GLN A 40 -19.04 12.62 4.42
C GLN A 40 -18.42 11.28 3.98
N ARG A 41 -17.14 11.27 3.61
CA ARG A 41 -16.40 10.03 3.27
C ARG A 41 -16.38 9.05 4.45
N ILE A 42 -16.04 9.51 5.66
CA ILE A 42 -16.03 8.68 6.88
C ILE A 42 -17.41 8.07 7.14
N LYS A 43 -18.49 8.86 7.02
CA LYS A 43 -19.86 8.41 7.22
C LYS A 43 -20.23 7.34 6.19
N ALA A 44 -19.87 7.53 4.92
CA ALA A 44 -20.16 6.60 3.84
C ALA A 44 -19.56 5.19 4.09
N PHE A 45 -18.36 5.10 4.67
CA PHE A 45 -17.74 3.80 4.97
C PHE A 45 -18.50 2.95 5.99
N VAL A 46 -19.33 3.56 6.86
CA VAL A 46 -19.95 2.88 8.01
C VAL A 46 -21.47 2.75 7.86
N THR A 47 -22.09 3.47 6.91
CA THR A 47 -23.52 3.39 6.66
C THR A 47 -23.88 2.14 5.85
N ASP A 48 -24.75 1.28 6.39
CA ASP A 48 -25.28 0.11 5.71
C ASP A 48 -26.12 0.52 4.48
N GLY A 49 -25.72 0.07 3.29
CA GLY A 49 -26.66 -0.18 2.19
C GLY A 49 -27.18 1.01 1.38
N GLY A 50 -26.39 2.05 1.14
CA GLY A 50 -26.78 3.09 0.17
C GLY A 50 -25.58 3.81 -0.42
N SER A 51 -25.41 3.70 -1.74
CA SER A 51 -24.59 4.63 -2.51
C SER A 51 -25.05 6.05 -2.18
N ASN A 52 -24.29 6.77 -1.37
CA ASN A 52 -24.57 8.17 -1.14
C ASN A 52 -24.15 8.89 -2.43
N ARG A 53 -25.10 9.45 -3.17
CA ARG A 53 -24.77 10.25 -4.37
C ARG A 53 -23.73 11.32 -3.97
N GLY A 54 -22.51 11.20 -4.48
CA GLY A 54 -21.39 12.10 -4.15
C GLY A 54 -20.19 11.46 -3.44
N THR A 55 -20.16 10.13 -3.26
CA THR A 55 -18.98 9.41 -2.72
C THR A 55 -17.88 9.20 -3.77
N ASP A 56 -16.62 9.20 -3.32
CA ASP A 56 -15.46 8.89 -4.15
C ASP A 56 -15.56 7.44 -4.65
N GLU A 57 -15.36 7.20 -5.95
CA GLU A 57 -15.47 5.87 -6.57
C GLU A 57 -14.57 4.83 -5.89
N LYS A 58 -13.41 5.26 -5.39
CA LYS A 58 -12.48 4.40 -4.64
C LYS A 58 -13.09 3.91 -3.34
N ASP A 59 -13.79 4.79 -2.62
CA ASP A 59 -14.45 4.46 -1.35
C ASP A 59 -15.55 3.42 -1.57
N GLU A 60 -16.33 3.58 -2.65
CA GLU A 60 -17.36 2.61 -3.05
C GLU A 60 -16.76 1.24 -3.35
N ARG A 61 -15.66 1.18 -4.12
CA ARG A 61 -14.95 -0.08 -4.38
C ARG A 61 -14.42 -0.72 -3.10
N LYS A 62 -13.97 0.06 -2.11
CA LYS A 62 -13.52 -0.45 -0.81
C LYS A 62 -14.65 -1.07 0.01
N ILE A 63 -15.81 -0.42 0.04
CA ILE A 63 -17.01 -0.94 0.71
C ILE A 63 -17.45 -2.25 0.05
N LEU A 64 -17.51 -2.27 -1.29
CA LEU A 64 -17.84 -3.47 -2.07
C LEU A 64 -16.84 -4.60 -1.82
N ALA A 65 -15.53 -4.33 -1.90
CA ALA A 65 -14.49 -5.33 -1.64
C ALA A 65 -14.54 -5.90 -0.22
N CYS A 66 -14.99 -5.14 0.77
CA CYS A 66 -15.28 -5.67 2.10
C CYS A 66 -16.52 -6.56 2.09
N SER A 67 -17.62 -6.08 1.52
CA SER A 67 -18.90 -6.79 1.47
C SER A 67 -18.78 -8.15 0.76
N ASP A 68 -18.09 -8.20 -0.37
CA ASP A 68 -17.92 -9.40 -1.21
C ASP A 68 -17.28 -10.59 -0.46
N ARG A 69 -16.50 -10.31 0.58
CA ARG A 69 -15.83 -11.32 1.42
C ARG A 69 -16.44 -11.45 2.82
N GLY A 70 -17.62 -10.88 3.05
CA GLY A 70 -18.32 -10.90 4.34
C GLY A 70 -17.60 -10.09 5.43
N ALA A 71 -16.91 -9.04 5.03
CA ALA A 71 -16.30 -8.06 5.93
C ALA A 71 -17.10 -6.75 5.92
N VAL A 72 -17.03 -6.01 7.02
CA VAL A 72 -17.69 -4.71 7.17
C VAL A 72 -16.75 -3.75 7.88
N ILE A 73 -16.71 -2.50 7.41
CA ILE A 73 -16.00 -1.42 8.07
C ILE A 73 -16.89 -0.92 9.21
N VAL A 74 -16.56 -1.29 10.46
CA VAL A 74 -17.39 -0.92 11.62
C VAL A 74 -17.06 0.47 12.15
N LYS A 75 -15.89 0.99 11.81
CA LYS A 75 -15.44 2.32 12.20
C LYS A 75 -14.35 2.82 11.27
N THR A 76 -14.40 4.10 10.93
CA THR A 76 -13.34 4.79 10.20
C THR A 76 -12.90 6.02 10.97
N TYR A 77 -11.59 6.25 11.01
CA TYR A 77 -10.98 7.51 11.41
C TYR A 77 -10.22 8.08 10.22
N ALA A 78 -10.19 9.40 10.10
CA ALA A 78 -9.33 10.06 9.13
C ALA A 78 -8.62 11.26 9.75
N ARG A 79 -7.37 11.47 9.33
CA ARG A 79 -6.56 12.64 9.67
C ARG A 79 -6.09 13.31 8.39
N GLY A 80 -6.61 14.50 8.14
CA GLY A 80 -6.18 15.37 7.05
C GLY A 80 -5.01 16.28 7.47
N LYS A 81 -4.07 16.51 6.55
CA LYS A 81 -2.95 17.44 6.69
C LYS A 81 -2.71 18.17 5.36
N ALA A 82 -2.86 19.49 5.34
CA ALA A 82 -2.46 20.29 4.17
C ALA A 82 -0.94 20.22 3.97
N LEU A 83 -0.52 19.96 2.73
CA LEU A 83 0.88 19.87 2.33
C LEU A 83 1.33 21.14 1.60
N ARG A 84 0.49 21.62 0.67
CA ARG A 84 0.79 22.79 -0.15
C ARG A 84 -0.50 23.45 -0.61
N GLN A 85 -0.49 24.77 -0.67
CA GLN A 85 -1.57 25.56 -1.23
C GLN A 85 -1.04 26.44 -2.37
N GLN A 86 -1.84 26.61 -3.42
CA GLN A 86 -1.56 27.48 -4.54
C GLN A 86 -2.79 28.33 -4.83
N ASN A 87 -2.59 29.63 -5.01
CA ASN A 87 -3.65 30.57 -5.35
C ASN A 87 -3.31 31.24 -6.69
N ARG A 88 -4.24 31.24 -7.64
CA ARG A 88 -4.15 31.92 -8.94
C ARG A 88 -5.49 32.53 -9.31
N ASP A 89 -5.60 33.84 -9.23
CA ASP A 89 -6.82 34.59 -9.50
C ASP A 89 -8.02 34.03 -8.71
N LYS A 90 -9.03 33.50 -9.40
CA LYS A 90 -10.21 32.85 -8.81
C LYS A 90 -10.01 31.38 -8.45
N TRP A 91 -8.89 30.79 -8.84
CA TRP A 91 -8.58 29.38 -8.62
C TRP A 91 -7.68 29.20 -7.40
N GLN A 92 -8.03 28.25 -6.56
CA GLN A 92 -7.19 27.82 -5.45
C GLN A 92 -7.04 26.31 -5.50
N ALA A 93 -5.85 25.79 -5.23
CA ALA A 93 -5.57 24.37 -5.18
C ALA A 93 -4.88 24.03 -3.86
N VAL A 94 -5.40 23.03 -3.16
CA VAL A 94 -4.87 22.52 -1.90
C VAL A 94 -4.44 21.08 -2.12
N LEU A 95 -3.15 20.83 -2.02
CA LEU A 95 -2.59 19.48 -1.94
C LEU A 95 -2.59 19.08 -0.46
N TYR A 96 -3.22 17.96 -0.13
CA TYR A 96 -3.35 17.49 1.24
C TYR A 96 -3.17 15.97 1.33
N GLU A 97 -2.69 15.52 2.48
CA GLU A 97 -2.56 14.12 2.83
C GLU A 97 -3.73 13.71 3.73
N VAL A 98 -4.31 12.53 3.48
CA VAL A 98 -5.33 11.93 4.33
C VAL A 98 -4.84 10.57 4.80
N HIS A 99 -4.72 10.40 6.10
CA HIS A 99 -4.46 9.09 6.71
C HIS A 99 -5.78 8.50 7.23
N PHE A 100 -6.26 7.46 6.56
CA PHE A 100 -7.41 6.66 6.97
C PHE A 100 -7.00 5.49 7.86
N GLN A 101 -7.82 5.21 8.86
CA GLN A 101 -7.73 4.02 9.69
C GLN A 101 -9.11 3.36 9.75
N HIS A 102 -9.24 2.20 9.13
CA HIS A 102 -10.48 1.43 9.05
C HIS A 102 -10.44 0.24 9.99
N LEU A 103 -11.35 0.22 10.95
CA LEU A 103 -11.59 -0.95 11.78
C LEU A 103 -12.53 -1.89 11.03
N ILE A 104 -11.98 -3.00 10.55
CA ILE A 104 -12.71 -3.97 9.73
C ILE A 104 -13.03 -5.19 10.56
N LYS A 105 -14.31 -5.57 10.57
CA LYS A 105 -14.81 -6.81 11.16
C LYS A 105 -15.11 -7.82 10.06
N GLN A 106 -14.64 -9.04 10.21
CA GLN A 106 -14.94 -10.16 9.32
C GLN A 106 -15.09 -11.44 10.14
N LYS A 107 -16.30 -11.98 10.23
CA LYS A 107 -16.65 -13.06 11.19
C LYS A 107 -16.28 -12.62 12.63
N ASP A 108 -15.46 -13.42 13.33
CA ASP A 108 -14.92 -13.12 14.66
C ASP A 108 -13.58 -12.36 14.63
N PHE A 109 -13.07 -12.06 13.43
CA PHE A 109 -11.81 -11.35 13.25
C PHE A 109 -12.03 -9.85 13.17
N LEU A 110 -11.17 -9.09 13.85
CA LEU A 110 -11.18 -7.64 13.84
C LEU A 110 -9.74 -7.17 13.61
N TYR A 111 -9.54 -6.28 12.64
CA TYR A 111 -8.22 -5.73 12.35
C TYR A 111 -8.31 -4.28 11.90
N LEU A 112 -7.18 -3.57 12.04
CA LEU A 112 -7.04 -2.19 11.62
C LEU A 112 -6.26 -2.16 10.29
N GLU A 113 -6.95 -1.73 9.24
CA GLU A 113 -6.34 -1.37 7.96
C GLU A 113 -6.04 0.13 7.97
N GLU A 114 -4.88 0.52 7.45
CA GLU A 114 -4.48 1.93 7.36
C GLU A 114 -4.04 2.26 5.93
N GLU A 115 -4.39 3.46 5.46
CA GLU A 115 -4.09 3.94 4.11
C GLU A 115 -3.77 5.43 4.15
N VAL A 116 -2.77 5.85 3.37
CA VAL A 116 -2.43 7.26 3.19
C VAL A 116 -2.68 7.67 1.75
N GLU A 117 -3.56 8.64 1.55
CA GLU A 117 -3.86 9.26 0.26
C GLU A 117 -3.23 10.64 0.17
N ILE A 118 -2.69 11.00 -1.00
CA ILE A 118 -2.38 12.38 -1.34
C ILE A 118 -3.45 12.85 -2.31
N ARG A 119 -4.10 13.98 -2.03
CA ARG A 119 -5.23 14.50 -2.80
C ARG A 119 -5.02 15.96 -3.17
N GLU A 120 -5.55 16.36 -4.31
CA GLU A 120 -5.60 17.76 -4.74
C GLU A 120 -7.06 18.20 -4.82
N ALA A 121 -7.44 19.13 -3.96
CA ALA A 121 -8.73 19.81 -4.00
C ALA A 121 -8.58 21.14 -4.72
N ARG A 122 -9.44 21.40 -5.71
CA ARG A 122 -9.48 22.62 -6.50
C ARG A 122 -10.75 23.40 -6.18
N PHE A 123 -10.58 24.68 -5.90
CA PHE A 123 -11.65 25.61 -5.58
C PHE A 123 -11.74 26.69 -6.65
N TYR A 124 -12.96 27.07 -7.00
CA TYR A 124 -13.26 28.21 -7.86
C TYR A 124 -14.17 29.18 -7.12
N ASP A 125 -13.69 30.41 -6.90
CA ASP A 125 -14.45 31.46 -6.19
C ASP A 125 -14.93 31.05 -4.78
N GLY A 126 -14.19 30.17 -4.11
CA GLY A 126 -14.49 29.65 -2.77
C GLY A 126 -15.22 28.31 -2.73
N ASP A 127 -15.84 27.89 -3.83
CA ASP A 127 -16.57 26.61 -3.93
C ASP A 127 -15.63 25.48 -4.38
N LEU A 128 -15.78 24.28 -3.79
CA LEU A 128 -15.04 23.09 -4.22
C LEU A 128 -15.50 22.68 -5.62
N ALA A 129 -14.60 22.82 -6.59
CA ALA A 129 -14.84 22.45 -7.98
C ALA A 129 -14.48 21.00 -8.27
N ASP A 130 -13.40 20.49 -7.68
CA ASP A 130 -12.92 19.12 -7.89
C ASP A 130 -12.07 18.64 -6.71
N ASP A 131 -12.05 17.34 -6.46
CA ASP A 131 -11.21 16.68 -5.46
C ASP A 131 -10.86 15.26 -5.92
N TYR A 132 -9.57 14.97 -6.08
CA TYR A 132 -9.11 13.67 -6.58
C TYR A 132 -7.80 13.24 -5.92
N GLU A 133 -7.59 11.92 -5.84
CA GLU A 133 -6.32 11.35 -5.42
C GLU A 133 -5.23 11.63 -6.45
N VAL A 134 -4.15 12.26 -6.00
CA VAL A 134 -2.94 12.46 -6.79
C VAL A 134 -2.20 11.14 -6.86
N VAL A 135 -2.45 10.42 -7.94
CA VAL A 135 -1.73 9.22 -8.32
C VAL A 135 -0.34 9.66 -8.83
N PRO A 136 0.78 9.29 -8.17
CA PRO A 136 2.10 9.50 -8.76
C PRO A 136 2.09 8.88 -10.15
N SER A 137 2.62 9.59 -11.14
CA SER A 137 2.67 9.15 -12.54
C SER A 137 3.28 7.76 -12.64
N GLN A 138 2.44 6.71 -12.62
CA GLN A 138 2.86 5.33 -12.88
C GLN A 138 3.54 5.25 -14.25
N LEU A 139 3.15 6.14 -15.16
CA LEU A 139 3.77 6.37 -16.46
C LEU A 139 5.26 6.78 -16.35
N GLU A 140 5.67 7.69 -15.47
CA GLU A 140 7.09 8.09 -15.36
C GLU A 140 7.94 7.01 -14.69
N ALA A 141 7.37 6.21 -13.79
CA ALA A 141 8.01 5.00 -13.26
C ALA A 141 8.06 3.84 -14.28
N ALA A 142 7.04 3.70 -15.12
CA ALA A 142 7.00 2.72 -16.20
C ALA A 142 7.93 3.10 -17.36
N PHE A 143 8.14 4.39 -17.64
CA PHE A 143 9.05 4.86 -18.68
C PHE A 143 10.52 4.96 -18.24
N SER A 144 10.81 4.91 -16.94
CA SER A 144 12.19 5.03 -16.42
C SER A 144 12.95 3.70 -16.26
N ALA A 145 12.39 2.57 -16.69
CA ALA A 145 13.07 1.28 -16.59
C ALA A 145 12.94 0.43 -17.87
N ASP A 146 14.08 0.36 -18.56
CA ASP A 146 14.49 -0.58 -19.59
C ASP A 146 13.85 -1.97 -19.42
N LEU A 147 13.43 -2.55 -20.55
CA LEU A 147 12.79 -3.87 -20.67
C LEU A 147 13.79 -5.03 -20.47
N SER A 148 14.92 -4.79 -19.82
CA SER A 148 15.94 -5.82 -19.64
C SER A 148 15.43 -6.91 -18.70
N LEU A 149 15.29 -8.12 -19.26
CA LEU A 149 15.16 -9.33 -18.48
C LEU A 149 16.44 -9.48 -17.64
N PRO A 150 16.34 -9.77 -16.33
CA PRO A 150 17.51 -10.00 -15.53
C PRO A 150 18.28 -11.21 -16.08
N GLU A 151 19.54 -11.01 -16.43
CA GLU A 151 20.46 -12.10 -16.72
C GLU A 151 20.77 -12.84 -15.41
N PHE A 152 20.66 -14.17 -15.43
CA PHE A 152 20.92 -15.02 -14.28
C PHE A 152 22.27 -15.72 -14.44
N GLU A 153 23.26 -15.35 -13.64
CA GLU A 153 24.49 -16.12 -13.52
C GLU A 153 24.30 -17.34 -12.59
N GLU A 154 24.99 -18.45 -12.90
CA GLU A 154 25.18 -19.60 -12.02
C GLU A 154 26.11 -19.23 -10.86
N GLY A 155 25.56 -18.58 -9.84
CA GLY A 155 26.28 -18.29 -8.60
C GLY A 155 26.31 -19.50 -7.65
N SER A 156 27.41 -19.67 -6.92
CA SER A 156 27.47 -20.65 -5.82
C SER A 156 26.36 -20.37 -4.80
N ARG A 157 25.71 -21.42 -4.28
CA ARG A 157 24.69 -21.29 -3.23
C ARG A 157 25.30 -20.63 -1.99
N MET A 158 25.03 -19.34 -1.81
CA MET A 158 25.21 -18.71 -0.51
C MET A 158 24.11 -19.25 0.41
N ALA A 159 24.50 -20.01 1.43
CA ALA A 159 23.57 -20.44 2.47
C ALA A 159 23.07 -19.20 3.22
N TYR A 160 21.76 -18.95 3.13
CA TYR A 160 21.08 -17.93 3.92
C TYR A 160 19.79 -18.52 4.47
N ARG A 161 19.22 -17.87 5.49
CA ARG A 161 17.91 -18.23 6.02
C ARG A 161 17.01 -17.03 5.91
N TYR A 162 15.82 -17.24 5.33
CA TYR A 162 14.82 -16.20 5.23
C TYR A 162 13.94 -16.15 6.48
N ASP A 163 14.21 -15.19 7.36
CA ASP A 163 13.38 -14.90 8.53
C ASP A 163 12.18 -14.05 8.13
N ARG A 164 11.09 -14.75 7.81
CA ARG A 164 9.78 -14.15 7.49
C ARG A 164 9.29 -13.17 8.55
N ARG A 165 9.56 -13.45 9.84
CA ARG A 165 9.10 -12.57 10.93
C ARG A 165 9.82 -11.23 10.88
N LYS A 166 11.12 -11.22 10.59
CA LYS A 166 11.88 -9.97 10.42
C LYS A 166 11.41 -9.18 9.20
N ALA A 167 11.11 -9.86 8.08
CA ALA A 167 10.56 -9.19 6.91
C ALA A 167 9.22 -8.51 7.22
N VAL A 168 8.32 -9.20 7.92
CA VAL A 168 7.02 -8.64 8.35
C VAL A 168 7.21 -7.52 9.37
N GLN A 169 8.09 -7.67 10.37
CA GLN A 169 8.40 -6.59 11.32
C GLN A 169 8.93 -5.34 10.64
N TYR A 170 9.78 -5.51 9.62
CA TYR A 170 10.26 -4.40 8.80
C TYR A 170 9.11 -3.74 8.04
N ALA A 171 8.26 -4.55 7.40
CA ALA A 171 7.11 -4.07 6.65
C ALA A 171 6.16 -3.26 7.56
N GLU A 172 5.86 -3.78 8.75
CA GLU A 172 5.03 -3.11 9.76
C GLU A 172 5.67 -1.84 10.34
N ARG A 173 6.99 -1.78 10.45
CA ARG A 173 7.69 -0.59 10.97
C ARG A 173 7.68 0.56 9.98
N TRP A 174 7.86 0.26 8.69
CA TRP A 174 8.11 1.27 7.67
C TRP A 174 6.92 1.50 6.72
N TRP A 175 5.76 0.88 6.93
CA TRP A 175 4.62 0.92 5.99
C TRP A 175 4.18 2.31 5.52
N ASN A 176 4.37 3.36 6.34
CA ASN A 176 4.04 4.76 6.02
C ASN A 176 5.23 5.72 6.15
N SER A 177 6.47 5.22 6.16
CA SER A 177 7.66 6.07 6.31
C SER A 177 8.88 5.49 5.60
N HIS A 178 9.88 6.33 5.33
CA HIS A 178 11.08 5.90 4.61
C HIS A 178 12.22 5.52 5.55
N ASN A 179 12.87 4.38 5.31
CA ASN A 179 14.08 4.02 6.06
C ASN A 179 15.29 4.82 5.51
N PRO A 180 15.92 5.71 6.31
CA PRO A 180 17.03 6.54 5.85
C PRO A 180 18.30 5.76 5.48
N ALA A 181 18.40 4.47 5.82
CA ALA A 181 19.52 3.62 5.41
C ALA A 181 19.50 3.30 3.90
N PHE A 182 18.39 3.53 3.21
CA PHE A 182 18.22 3.23 1.79
C PHE A 182 17.90 4.49 0.99
N LYS A 183 18.19 4.45 -0.32
CA LYS A 183 17.79 5.52 -1.24
C LYS A 183 16.27 5.65 -1.26
N LYS A 184 15.78 6.89 -1.20
CA LYS A 184 14.36 7.23 -1.38
C LYS A 184 14.02 7.32 -2.87
N PHE A 185 12.85 6.78 -3.24
CA PHE A 185 12.25 6.91 -4.56
C PHE A 185 10.88 7.59 -4.45
N GLU A 186 10.42 8.20 -5.54
CA GLU A 186 9.05 8.73 -5.62
C GLU A 186 8.05 7.59 -5.83
N VAL A 187 8.38 6.64 -6.72
CA VAL A 187 7.68 5.35 -6.83
C VAL A 187 8.54 4.30 -6.14
N ASP A 188 8.08 3.86 -4.97
CA ASP A 188 8.92 3.17 -3.97
C ASP A 188 8.49 1.73 -3.68
N CYS A 189 7.44 1.23 -4.34
CA CYS A 189 6.89 -0.11 -4.09
C CYS A 189 7.97 -1.19 -4.05
N THR A 190 8.73 -1.38 -5.13
CA THR A 190 9.74 -2.43 -5.22
C THR A 190 10.92 -2.21 -4.29
N ASN A 191 11.34 -0.95 -4.09
CA ASN A 191 12.42 -0.63 -3.16
C ASN A 191 12.02 -1.00 -1.73
N TYR A 192 10.81 -0.66 -1.30
CA TYR A 192 10.27 -1.08 0.00
C TYR A 192 10.16 -2.59 0.13
N ILE A 193 9.62 -3.30 -0.88
CA ILE A 193 9.56 -4.78 -0.84
C ILE A 193 10.97 -5.37 -0.76
N SER A 194 11.93 -4.85 -1.53
CA SER A 194 13.31 -5.32 -1.48
C SER A 194 13.94 -5.10 -0.11
N GLN A 195 13.68 -3.96 0.55
CA GLN A 195 14.11 -3.73 1.92
C GLN A 195 13.49 -4.72 2.91
N CYS A 196 12.21 -5.07 2.75
CA CYS A 196 11.55 -6.08 3.58
C CYS A 196 12.21 -7.46 3.42
N LEU A 197 12.46 -7.88 2.18
CA LEU A 197 13.13 -9.15 1.86
C LEU A 197 14.56 -9.18 2.41
N TYR A 198 15.29 -8.06 2.30
CA TYR A 198 16.65 -7.91 2.82
C TYR A 198 16.67 -7.95 4.35
N ALA A 199 15.74 -7.29 5.02
CA ALA A 199 15.58 -7.36 6.47
C ALA A 199 15.24 -8.79 6.95
N GLY A 200 14.55 -9.56 6.11
CA GLY A 200 14.35 -11.01 6.28
C GLY A 200 15.62 -11.86 6.08
N GLY A 201 16.76 -11.27 5.72
CA GLY A 201 18.05 -11.97 5.60
C GLY A 201 18.39 -12.45 4.18
N ALA A 202 17.61 -12.07 3.16
CA ALA A 202 17.94 -12.40 1.78
C ALA A 202 19.23 -11.67 1.34
N PRO A 203 20.23 -12.37 0.77
CA PRO A 203 21.51 -11.77 0.42
C PRO A 203 21.44 -10.98 -0.88
N MET A 204 22.04 -9.80 -0.90
CA MET A 204 22.26 -9.03 -2.13
C MET A 204 23.34 -9.69 -3.00
N ARG A 205 23.17 -9.73 -4.32
CA ARG A 205 24.14 -10.30 -5.28
C ARG A 205 24.05 -9.68 -6.67
N GLY A 206 25.07 -9.87 -7.50
CA GLY A 206 25.13 -9.41 -8.90
C GLY A 206 25.61 -7.97 -9.11
N TYR A 207 26.14 -7.33 -8.06
CA TYR A 207 26.85 -6.06 -8.18
C TYR A 207 28.11 -6.23 -9.04
N PRO A 208 28.49 -5.26 -9.90
CA PRO A 208 27.89 -3.92 -10.08
C PRO A 208 26.90 -3.77 -11.24
N ASN A 209 26.57 -4.84 -11.96
CA ASN A 209 25.70 -4.75 -13.13
C ASN A 209 24.24 -4.47 -12.70
N ARG A 210 23.64 -3.39 -13.21
CA ARG A 210 22.27 -2.99 -12.86
C ARG A 210 21.21 -3.91 -13.47
N GLY A 211 21.51 -4.54 -14.60
CA GLY A 211 20.65 -5.54 -15.24
C GLY A 211 20.72 -6.93 -14.60
N GLN A 212 21.63 -7.15 -13.65
CA GLN A 212 21.83 -8.46 -13.04
C GLN A 212 21.67 -8.45 -11.52
N GLY A 213 21.27 -9.61 -11.00
CA GLY A 213 21.19 -9.85 -9.57
C GLY A 213 20.06 -9.08 -8.89
N TRP A 214 20.24 -8.80 -7.60
CA TRP A 214 19.32 -8.07 -6.74
C TRP A 214 20.13 -7.40 -5.63
N TRP A 215 20.29 -6.07 -5.68
CA TRP A 215 21.17 -5.34 -4.77
C TRP A 215 20.93 -3.83 -4.78
N MET A 216 21.30 -3.18 -3.67
CA MET A 216 21.47 -1.72 -3.55
C MET A 216 22.75 -1.40 -2.78
N ARG A 217 23.53 -0.42 -3.25
CA ARG A 217 24.74 0.08 -2.59
C ARG A 217 24.82 1.60 -2.74
N GLY A 218 24.63 2.32 -1.62
CA GLY A 218 24.57 3.78 -1.63
C GLY A 218 23.46 4.27 -2.57
N ASN A 219 23.82 5.07 -3.57
CA ASN A 219 22.89 5.59 -4.58
C ASN A 219 22.74 4.70 -5.83
N ASN A 220 23.47 3.58 -5.92
CA ASN A 220 23.40 2.65 -7.06
C ASN A 220 22.63 1.38 -6.70
N TYR A 221 21.95 0.77 -7.67
CA TYR A 221 21.03 -0.35 -7.46
C TYR A 221 20.76 -1.13 -8.75
N SER A 222 20.41 -2.41 -8.62
CA SER A 222 19.88 -3.22 -9.72
C SER A 222 18.43 -2.86 -10.05
N TYR A 223 18.00 -3.06 -11.29
CA TYR A 223 16.60 -2.84 -11.68
C TYR A 223 15.66 -3.71 -10.85
N SER A 224 16.01 -4.98 -10.63
CA SER A 224 15.27 -5.89 -9.75
C SER A 224 15.09 -5.42 -8.31
N TRP A 225 15.93 -4.50 -7.81
CA TRP A 225 15.76 -3.94 -6.46
C TRP A 225 14.69 -2.86 -6.41
N ALA A 226 14.50 -2.08 -7.49
CA ALA A 226 13.70 -0.86 -7.47
C ALA A 226 12.60 -0.77 -8.54
N VAL A 227 12.49 -1.74 -9.46
CA VAL A 227 11.53 -1.76 -10.57
C VAL A 227 10.65 -3.01 -10.50
N ALA A 228 9.33 -2.81 -10.51
CA ALA A 228 8.37 -3.88 -10.25
C ALA A 228 8.42 -5.02 -11.25
N ASN A 229 8.47 -4.69 -12.54
CA ASN A 229 8.60 -5.66 -13.61
C ASN A 229 9.90 -6.48 -13.49
N SER A 230 11.02 -5.82 -13.19
CA SER A 230 12.31 -6.49 -13.04
C SER A 230 12.35 -7.40 -11.81
N LEU A 231 11.76 -7.00 -10.67
CA LEU A 231 11.65 -7.85 -9.49
C LEU A 231 10.80 -9.09 -9.78
N ARG A 232 9.68 -8.94 -10.50
CA ARG A 232 8.82 -10.06 -10.90
C ARG A 232 9.60 -11.09 -11.72
N TRP A 233 10.43 -10.66 -12.67
CA TRP A 233 11.26 -11.59 -13.45
C TRP A 233 12.37 -12.21 -12.60
N TYR A 234 13.00 -11.43 -11.72
CA TYR A 234 14.01 -11.92 -10.81
C TYR A 234 13.47 -13.04 -9.90
N LEU A 235 12.31 -12.85 -9.27
CA LEU A 235 11.67 -13.84 -8.40
C LEU A 235 11.30 -15.13 -9.15
N ALA A 236 10.91 -15.03 -10.42
CA ALA A 236 10.60 -16.20 -11.26
C ALA A 236 11.85 -17.03 -11.64
N GLY A 237 12.98 -16.36 -11.90
CA GLY A 237 14.17 -17.01 -12.47
C GLY A 237 15.31 -17.30 -11.50
N SER A 238 15.38 -16.59 -10.36
CA SER A 238 16.54 -16.64 -9.46
C SER A 238 16.81 -18.06 -8.92
N LYS A 239 18.03 -18.55 -9.14
CA LYS A 239 18.49 -19.88 -8.68
C LYS A 239 19.47 -19.84 -7.50
N ALA A 240 19.83 -18.65 -7.03
CA ALA A 240 20.75 -18.42 -5.92
C ALA A 240 20.40 -17.14 -5.15
N GLY A 241 20.80 -17.03 -3.88
CA GLY A 241 20.43 -15.90 -3.03
C GLY A 241 18.91 -15.83 -2.80
N LEU A 242 18.28 -14.67 -2.92
CA LEU A 242 16.82 -14.56 -2.85
C LEU A 242 16.14 -15.46 -3.90
N GLN A 243 15.43 -16.48 -3.43
CA GLN A 243 14.67 -17.42 -4.27
C GLN A 243 13.19 -17.43 -3.89
N ALA A 244 12.34 -17.68 -4.88
CA ALA A 244 10.91 -17.82 -4.68
C ALA A 244 10.34 -18.92 -5.58
N LYS A 245 9.15 -19.38 -5.20
CA LYS A 245 8.32 -20.27 -5.99
C LYS A 245 7.04 -19.55 -6.37
N GLU A 246 6.74 -19.49 -7.67
CA GLU A 246 5.43 -19.05 -8.12
C GLU A 246 4.36 -20.06 -7.66
N VAL A 247 3.30 -19.57 -7.03
CA VAL A 247 2.15 -20.37 -6.57
C VAL A 247 0.89 -19.96 -7.33
N ARG A 248 -0.05 -20.91 -7.44
CA ARG A 248 -1.22 -20.77 -8.32
C ARG A 248 -2.32 -19.85 -7.78
N SER A 249 -2.32 -19.56 -6.49
CA SER A 249 -3.43 -18.88 -5.81
C SER A 249 -2.96 -18.14 -4.55
N PRO A 250 -3.63 -17.04 -4.17
CA PRO A 250 -3.21 -16.16 -3.09
C PRO A 250 -3.33 -16.82 -1.71
N ASP A 251 -4.24 -17.78 -1.54
CA ASP A 251 -4.44 -18.51 -0.28
C ASP A 251 -3.22 -19.36 0.13
N LEU A 252 -2.34 -19.69 -0.83
CA LEU A 252 -1.09 -20.41 -0.59
C LEU A 252 0.02 -19.52 -0.06
N LEU A 253 -0.12 -18.20 -0.16
CA LEU A 253 0.86 -17.26 0.35
C LEU A 253 0.78 -17.18 1.87
N ILE A 254 1.91 -16.93 2.52
CA ILE A 254 2.02 -16.71 3.96
C ILE A 254 2.78 -15.40 4.24
N PRO A 255 2.74 -14.86 5.47
CA PRO A 255 3.48 -13.65 5.79
C PRO A 255 4.97 -13.73 5.40
N GLY A 256 5.47 -12.66 4.78
CA GLY A 256 6.79 -12.60 4.12
C GLY A 256 6.78 -12.94 2.62
N ASP A 257 5.66 -13.40 2.07
CA ASP A 257 5.52 -13.65 0.62
C ASP A 257 5.17 -12.39 -0.16
N VAL A 258 5.37 -12.42 -1.49
CA VAL A 258 5.23 -11.25 -2.37
C VAL A 258 4.13 -11.46 -3.41
N ILE A 259 3.37 -10.40 -3.68
CA ILE A 259 2.42 -10.33 -4.79
C ILE A 259 2.90 -9.25 -5.77
N CYS A 260 2.91 -9.57 -7.06
CA CYS A 260 3.16 -8.60 -8.13
C CYS A 260 1.86 -8.36 -8.91
N TYR A 261 1.60 -7.11 -9.27
CA TYR A 261 0.40 -6.66 -9.97
C TYR A 261 0.80 -6.06 -11.32
N ASP A 262 0.05 -6.43 -12.35
CA ASP A 262 0.02 -5.79 -13.67
C ASP A 262 -1.38 -5.21 -13.79
N PHE A 263 -1.51 -3.89 -13.59
CA PHE A 263 -2.80 -3.23 -13.43
C PHE A 263 -3.58 -3.19 -14.74
N GLN A 264 -2.89 -3.00 -15.87
CA GLN A 264 -3.48 -2.84 -17.19
C GLN A 264 -3.66 -4.17 -17.92
N GLY A 265 -3.04 -5.24 -17.44
CA GLY A 265 -3.03 -6.56 -18.05
C GLY A 265 -2.22 -6.62 -19.35
N ASP A 266 -1.21 -5.78 -19.50
CA ASP A 266 -0.39 -5.68 -20.71
C ASP A 266 0.89 -6.53 -20.67
N GLY A 267 1.12 -7.22 -19.55
CA GLY A 267 2.28 -8.07 -19.30
C GLY A 267 3.44 -7.37 -18.60
N ARG A 268 3.38 -6.04 -18.41
CA ARG A 268 4.33 -5.28 -17.60
C ARG A 268 3.78 -5.18 -16.18
N PHE A 269 4.57 -5.62 -15.20
CA PHE A 269 4.16 -5.53 -13.79
C PHE A 269 4.52 -4.16 -13.20
N ASP A 270 3.55 -3.51 -12.59
CA ASP A 270 3.62 -2.12 -12.12
C ASP A 270 3.85 -1.99 -10.61
N HIS A 271 3.41 -2.99 -9.85
CA HIS A 271 3.38 -2.89 -8.40
C HIS A 271 3.77 -4.18 -7.69
N ASN A 272 4.33 -4.04 -6.49
CA ASN A 272 4.66 -5.15 -5.61
C ASN A 272 4.17 -4.86 -4.19
N THR A 273 3.64 -5.89 -3.54
CA THR A 273 3.23 -5.85 -2.13
C THR A 273 3.84 -7.03 -1.36
N ILE A 274 3.98 -6.91 -0.05
CA ILE A 274 4.36 -8.02 0.83
C ILE A 274 3.19 -8.44 1.72
N VAL A 275 2.97 -9.74 1.84
CA VAL A 275 1.97 -10.32 2.74
C VAL A 275 2.45 -10.17 4.18
N VAL A 276 1.62 -9.58 5.05
CA VAL A 276 1.94 -9.39 6.47
C VAL A 276 1.01 -10.16 7.39
N ALA A 277 -0.20 -10.45 6.94
CA ALA A 277 -1.21 -11.18 7.70
C ALA A 277 -2.17 -11.93 6.77
N LYS A 278 -3.16 -12.60 7.36
CA LYS A 278 -4.28 -13.21 6.66
C LYS A 278 -5.59 -12.79 7.29
N ASP A 279 -6.61 -12.68 6.47
CA ASP A 279 -7.98 -12.41 6.89
C ASP A 279 -8.69 -13.68 7.40
N ALA A 280 -9.96 -13.57 7.80
CA ALA A 280 -10.75 -14.69 8.32
C ALA A 280 -11.10 -15.78 7.28
N ASN A 281 -10.85 -15.51 5.99
CA ASN A 281 -10.97 -16.46 4.89
C ASN A 281 -9.61 -17.05 4.50
N ARG A 282 -8.54 -16.76 5.26
CA ARG A 282 -7.15 -17.15 4.99
C ARG A 282 -6.56 -16.52 3.73
N MET A 283 -7.15 -15.42 3.27
CA MET A 283 -6.63 -14.63 2.16
C MET A 283 -5.61 -13.61 2.65
N PRO A 284 -4.60 -13.23 1.84
CA PRO A 284 -3.56 -12.32 2.27
C PRO A 284 -4.06 -10.91 2.61
N LEU A 285 -3.44 -10.31 3.63
CA LEU A 285 -3.45 -8.88 3.88
C LEU A 285 -2.03 -8.36 3.66
N VAL A 286 -1.89 -7.23 2.96
CA VAL A 286 -0.61 -6.76 2.42
C VAL A 286 -0.24 -5.36 2.88
N ASN A 287 1.06 -5.10 2.94
CA ASN A 287 1.61 -3.74 3.05
C ASN A 287 2.26 -3.34 1.72
N ALA A 288 2.22 -2.04 1.41
CA ALA A 288 2.83 -1.47 0.22
C ALA A 288 3.21 0.00 0.38
N HIS A 289 4.11 0.45 -0.49
CA HIS A 289 4.49 1.85 -0.70
C HIS A 289 3.94 2.39 -2.03
N THR A 290 4.24 3.65 -2.36
CA THR A 290 3.65 4.47 -3.45
C THR A 290 2.20 4.85 -3.14
N TYR A 291 1.40 3.87 -2.72
CA TYR A 291 0.13 4.04 -2.02
C TYR A 291 0.31 3.40 -0.65
N ASN A 292 0.86 4.17 0.29
CA ASN A 292 1.24 3.66 1.60
C ASN A 292 0.01 3.04 2.27
N SER A 293 0.08 1.73 2.46
CA SER A 293 -1.04 0.95 2.97
C SER A 293 -0.54 -0.15 3.88
N ARG A 294 -1.34 -0.45 4.90
CA ARG A 294 -1.06 -1.46 5.91
C ARG A 294 -2.27 -2.37 6.07
N MET A 295 -2.02 -3.67 6.00
CA MET A 295 -3.04 -4.73 6.11
C MET A 295 -4.20 -4.59 5.11
N ARG A 296 -3.93 -4.05 3.92
CA ARG A 296 -4.91 -3.94 2.83
C ARG A 296 -5.25 -5.30 2.26
N TYR A 297 -6.49 -5.50 1.82
CA TYR A 297 -6.88 -6.74 1.16
C TYR A 297 -6.16 -6.91 -0.19
N TRP A 298 -5.62 -8.12 -0.44
CA TRP A 298 -4.68 -8.39 -1.53
C TRP A 298 -5.22 -8.14 -2.94
N GLU A 299 -6.53 -8.17 -3.16
CA GLU A 299 -7.11 -8.02 -4.51
C GLU A 299 -6.83 -6.64 -5.10
N TYR A 300 -6.63 -5.62 -4.25
CA TYR A 300 -6.25 -4.27 -4.66
C TYR A 300 -7.29 -3.59 -5.57
N THR A 301 -8.53 -4.07 -5.58
CA THR A 301 -9.65 -3.57 -6.39
C THR A 301 -10.12 -2.18 -5.96
N ASP A 302 -9.84 -1.80 -4.72
CA ASP A 302 -10.07 -0.47 -4.15
C ASP A 302 -8.92 0.52 -4.45
N SER A 303 -8.01 0.19 -5.37
CA SER A 303 -6.89 1.07 -5.74
C SER A 303 -7.31 2.07 -6.81
N SER A 304 -6.71 3.25 -6.80
CA SER A 304 -6.87 4.24 -7.88
C SER A 304 -6.17 3.81 -9.16
N ALA A 305 -5.28 2.81 -9.09
CA ALA A 305 -4.65 2.17 -10.25
C ALA A 305 -5.40 0.92 -10.75
N TYR A 306 -6.46 0.49 -10.06
CA TYR A 306 -7.18 -0.72 -10.43
C TYR A 306 -7.80 -0.61 -11.83
N THR A 307 -7.68 -1.69 -12.61
CA THR A 307 -8.49 -1.90 -13.80
C THR A 307 -9.06 -3.32 -13.79
N PRO A 308 -10.20 -3.58 -14.47
CA PRO A 308 -10.74 -4.93 -14.61
C PRO A 308 -9.80 -5.94 -15.32
N LYS A 309 -8.73 -5.46 -15.97
CA LYS A 309 -7.74 -6.29 -16.67
C LYS A 309 -6.62 -6.80 -15.77
N ILE A 310 -6.57 -6.35 -14.51
CA ILE A 310 -5.50 -6.64 -13.56
C ILE A 310 -5.08 -8.11 -13.55
N LYS A 311 -3.77 -8.34 -13.54
CA LYS A 311 -3.15 -9.68 -13.43
C LYS A 311 -2.24 -9.72 -12.22
N TYR A 312 -2.09 -10.94 -11.68
CA TYR A 312 -1.32 -11.18 -10.46
C TYR A 312 -0.24 -12.25 -10.70
N LYS A 313 0.86 -12.12 -9.97
CA LYS A 313 1.83 -13.20 -9.75
C LYS A 313 2.09 -13.34 -8.26
N PHE A 314 1.98 -14.57 -7.77
CA PHE A 314 2.09 -14.92 -6.36
C PHE A 314 3.40 -15.66 -6.13
N TYR A 315 4.29 -15.11 -5.30
CA TYR A 315 5.62 -15.68 -5.05
C TYR A 315 5.78 -16.03 -3.57
N SER A 316 5.93 -17.33 -3.30
CA SER A 316 6.32 -17.80 -1.97
C SER A 316 7.83 -17.81 -1.82
N ILE A 317 8.37 -17.03 -0.89
CA ILE A 317 9.81 -16.89 -0.70
C ILE A 317 10.37 -18.15 -0.04
N HIS A 318 11.48 -18.68 -0.56
CA HIS A 318 12.09 -19.86 0.03
C HIS A 318 12.66 -19.56 1.41
N ASP A 319 12.25 -20.38 2.39
CA ASP A 319 12.84 -20.42 3.73
C ASP A 319 13.55 -21.77 3.87
N ASP A 320 14.89 -21.74 3.79
CA ASP A 320 15.73 -22.93 3.97
C ASP A 320 15.68 -23.50 5.41
N GLY A 321 14.89 -22.89 6.31
CA GLY A 321 14.62 -23.36 7.67
C GLY A 321 13.49 -24.40 7.81
N GLN A 322 12.76 -24.76 6.75
CA GLN A 322 11.82 -25.89 6.83
C GLN A 322 12.56 -27.21 6.57
N VAL A 323 12.93 -27.88 7.66
CA VAL A 323 13.08 -29.33 7.67
C VAL A 323 11.81 -29.90 7.05
N LYS A 324 11.95 -30.62 5.93
CA LYS A 324 10.86 -31.42 5.37
C LYS A 324 10.41 -32.39 6.47
N LEU A 325 9.22 -32.17 7.03
CA LEU A 325 8.55 -33.15 7.88
C LEU A 325 8.05 -34.31 7.03
#